data_AF-A0A2V8ZLM2-F1
#
_entry.id   AF-A0A2V8ZLM2-F1
#
_cell.length_a   1.000
_cell.length_b   1.000
_cell.length_c   1.000
_cell.angle_alpha   90.00
_cell.angle_beta   90.00
_cell.angle_gamma   90.00
#
_symmetry.space_group_name_H-M   'P 1'
#
loop_
_entity.id
_entity.type
_entity.pdbx_description
1 polymer ?
#
loop_
_entity_poly.entity_id
_entity_poly.type
_entity_poly.pdbx_seq_one_letter_code
_entity_poly.pdbx_strand_id
1 'polypeptide(L)'
;MLARAGEHYSLTVQDIIPRLKTSLEKYLFKDAPAATEPSIVEFTDQIQAGDLCLSVACEHGDSAAWTDLVERYSTTVRSAARSAAGNEDAAEDLAQSIWAELHGLRLRKDGRPASKLAYYSGRGSLAGWLRAVVAQLAVDQHRKSARLVQTEDDA
;
A
#
# COMPACT_ATOMS: atom_id res chain seq x y z
N MET A 1 -16.14 12.62 6.55
CA MET A 1 -14.95 12.88 5.70
C MET A 1 -14.75 11.83 4.61
N LEU A 2 -14.86 10.52 4.93
CA LEU A 2 -14.73 9.43 3.97
C LEU A 2 -15.65 9.53 2.74
N ALA A 3 -16.94 9.87 2.93
CA ALA A 3 -17.87 10.00 1.80
C ALA A 3 -17.43 11.08 0.77
N ARG A 4 -17.07 12.28 1.25
CA ARG A 4 -16.57 13.37 0.41
C ARG A 4 -15.26 13.03 -0.31
N ALA A 5 -14.39 12.25 0.35
CA ALA A 5 -13.14 11.78 -0.28
C ALA A 5 -13.41 10.70 -1.35
N GLY A 6 -14.41 9.86 -1.15
CA GLY A 6 -14.86 8.86 -2.12
C GLY A 6 -15.43 9.49 -3.39
N GLU A 7 -16.24 10.55 -3.24
CA GLU A 7 -16.82 11.29 -4.38
C GLU A 7 -15.78 11.79 -5.38
N HIS A 8 -14.58 12.17 -4.91
CA HIS A 8 -13.49 12.63 -5.79
C HIS A 8 -13.03 11.55 -6.79
N TYR A 9 -13.12 10.27 -6.42
CA TYR A 9 -12.76 9.13 -7.27
C TYR A 9 -13.99 8.30 -7.68
N SER A 10 -15.19 8.90 -7.65
CA SER A 10 -16.46 8.22 -7.96
C SER A 10 -16.71 6.94 -7.13
N LEU A 11 -16.12 6.84 -5.94
CA LEU A 11 -16.33 5.72 -5.02
C LEU A 11 -17.59 5.93 -4.20
N THR A 12 -18.33 4.85 -3.98
CA THR A 12 -19.43 4.80 -3.04
C THR A 12 -18.93 4.39 -1.65
N VAL A 13 -19.76 4.59 -0.63
CA VAL A 13 -19.47 4.10 0.73
C VAL A 13 -19.29 2.57 0.74
N GLN A 14 -20.01 1.84 -0.12
CA GLN A 14 -19.91 0.38 -0.20
C GLN A 14 -18.55 -0.10 -0.68
N ASP A 15 -17.86 0.68 -1.51
CA ASP A 15 -16.51 0.38 -1.98
C ASP A 15 -15.47 0.48 -0.85
N ILE A 16 -15.73 1.35 0.13
CA ILE A 16 -14.79 1.67 1.21
C ILE A 16 -15.03 0.80 2.46
N ILE A 17 -16.28 0.40 2.72
CA ILE A 17 -16.67 -0.40 3.90
C ILE A 17 -15.78 -1.63 4.12
N PRO A 18 -15.47 -2.47 3.10
CA PRO A 18 -14.65 -3.66 3.30
C PRO A 18 -13.27 -3.32 3.87
N ARG A 19 -12.64 -2.27 3.33
CA ARG A 19 -11.33 -1.78 3.76
C ARG A 19 -11.35 -1.24 5.19
N LEU A 20 -12.39 -0.48 5.55
CA LEU A 20 -12.56 0.05 6.90
C LEU A 20 -12.82 -1.08 7.91
N LYS A 21 -13.65 -2.07 7.56
CA LYS A 21 -13.95 -3.22 8.40
C LYS A 21 -12.68 -4.02 8.72
N THR A 22 -11.87 -4.36 7.73
CA THR A 22 -10.59 -5.05 7.95
C THR A 22 -9.65 -4.24 8.85
N SER A 23 -9.68 -2.91 8.76
CA SER A 23 -8.87 -2.03 9.60
C SER A 23 -9.35 -2.02 11.05
N LEU A 24 -10.67 -1.92 11.28
CA LEU A 24 -11.27 -2.04 12.61
C LEU A 24 -10.95 -3.39 13.25
N GLU A 25 -11.13 -4.49 12.52
CA GLU A 25 -10.80 -5.84 12.98
C GLU A 25 -9.33 -5.97 13.40
N LYS A 26 -8.42 -5.44 12.57
CA LYS A 26 -6.97 -5.57 12.79
C LYS A 26 -6.44 -4.71 13.94
N TYR A 27 -7.02 -3.54 14.17
CA TYR A 27 -6.40 -2.52 15.04
C TYR A 27 -7.26 -2.06 16.22
N LEU A 28 -8.59 -2.21 16.17
CA LEU A 28 -9.47 -1.85 17.28
C LEU A 28 -10.00 -3.11 17.98
N PHE A 29 -10.72 -3.96 17.24
CA PHE A 29 -11.38 -5.13 17.81
C PHE A 29 -10.42 -6.22 18.27
N LYS A 30 -9.18 -6.21 17.77
CA LYS A 30 -8.11 -7.10 18.24
C LYS A 30 -7.87 -6.94 19.74
N ASP A 31 -7.82 -5.69 20.23
CA ASP A 31 -7.50 -5.38 21.62
C ASP A 31 -8.77 -5.07 22.45
N ALA A 32 -9.84 -4.64 21.78
CA ALA A 32 -11.14 -4.37 22.38
C ALA A 32 -12.30 -5.01 21.58
N PRO A 33 -12.58 -6.31 21.72
CA PRO A 33 -13.60 -7.01 20.94
C PRO A 33 -15.02 -6.46 21.10
N ALA A 34 -15.30 -5.79 22.23
CA ALA A 34 -16.57 -5.15 22.54
C ALA A 34 -16.49 -3.61 22.46
N ALA A 35 -15.66 -3.08 21.54
CA ALA A 35 -15.50 -1.64 21.38
C ALA A 35 -16.86 -0.97 21.09
N THR A 36 -17.10 0.17 21.74
CA THR A 36 -18.37 0.89 21.68
C THR A 36 -18.44 1.77 20.43
N GLU A 37 -19.65 2.22 20.06
CA GLU A 37 -19.85 3.14 18.94
C GLU A 37 -18.96 4.39 19.00
N PRO A 38 -18.80 5.10 20.15
CA PRO A 38 -17.87 6.24 20.24
C PRO A 38 -16.42 5.89 19.87
N SER A 39 -15.92 4.73 20.30
CA SER A 39 -14.56 4.30 19.98
C SER A 39 -14.37 3.96 18.50
N ILE A 40 -15.42 3.46 17.85
CA ILE A 40 -15.43 3.18 16.41
C ILE A 40 -15.41 4.51 15.64
N VAL A 41 -16.18 5.51 16.07
CA VAL A 41 -16.18 6.85 15.48
C VAL A 41 -14.80 7.49 15.61
N GLU A 42 -14.23 7.50 16.81
CA GLU A 42 -12.88 8.05 17.06
C GLU A 42 -11.82 7.37 16.20
N PHE A 43 -11.87 6.03 16.11
CA PHE A 43 -10.97 5.28 15.23
C PHE A 43 -11.13 5.69 13.76
N THR A 44 -12.37 5.84 13.30
CA THR A 44 -12.68 6.19 11.91
C THR A 44 -12.24 7.61 11.58
N ASP A 45 -12.31 8.54 12.52
CA ASP A 45 -11.82 9.92 12.36
C ASP A 45 -10.29 9.99 12.23
N GLN A 46 -9.56 9.00 12.76
CA GLN A 46 -8.10 8.90 12.62
C GLN A 46 -7.65 8.27 11.28
N ILE A 47 -8.58 7.72 10.50
CA ILE A 47 -8.27 7.16 9.18
C ILE A 47 -7.90 8.29 8.21
N GLN A 48 -6.82 8.09 7.47
CA GLN A 48 -6.42 8.96 6.37
C GLN A 48 -7.39 8.77 5.19
N ALA A 49 -8.55 9.43 5.27
CA ALA A 49 -9.66 9.20 4.36
C ALA A 49 -9.30 9.41 2.87
N GLY A 50 -8.55 10.48 2.55
CA GLY A 50 -8.13 10.77 1.19
C GLY A 50 -7.21 9.69 0.62
N ASP A 51 -6.16 9.35 1.36
CA ASP A 51 -5.22 8.29 1.01
C ASP A 51 -5.91 6.93 0.87
N LEU A 52 -6.86 6.62 1.75
CA LEU A 52 -7.61 5.37 1.71
C LEU A 52 -8.48 5.30 0.45
N CYS A 53 -9.22 6.36 0.14
CA CYS A 53 -10.07 6.41 -1.07
C CYS A 53 -9.22 6.33 -2.34
N LEU A 54 -8.09 7.05 -2.38
CA LEU A 54 -7.13 6.97 -3.49
C LEU A 54 -6.64 5.52 -3.68
N SER A 55 -6.24 4.84 -2.60
CA SER A 55 -5.77 3.45 -2.69
C SER A 55 -6.83 2.49 -3.22
N VAL A 56 -8.08 2.61 -2.75
CA VAL A 56 -9.21 1.78 -3.20
C VAL A 56 -9.55 2.06 -4.67
N ALA A 57 -9.54 3.32 -5.09
CA ALA A 57 -9.79 3.69 -6.48
C ALA A 57 -8.72 3.11 -7.43
N CYS A 58 -7.45 3.18 -7.04
CA CYS A 58 -6.37 2.53 -7.79
C CYS A 58 -6.56 1.02 -7.89
N GLU A 59 -6.99 0.34 -6.81
CA GLU A 59 -7.28 -1.09 -6.82
C GLU A 59 -8.44 -1.45 -7.78
N HIS A 60 -9.41 -0.54 -7.95
CA HIS A 60 -10.52 -0.70 -8.90
C HIS A 60 -10.13 -0.39 -10.36
N GLY A 61 -8.88 -0.02 -10.62
CA GLY A 61 -8.37 0.26 -11.96
C GLY A 61 -8.67 1.66 -12.47
N ASP A 62 -9.01 2.61 -11.58
CA ASP A 62 -9.19 4.01 -11.96
C ASP A 62 -7.84 4.62 -12.39
N SER A 63 -7.76 5.02 -13.67
CA SER A 63 -6.55 5.58 -14.27
C SER A 63 -6.23 6.99 -13.79
N ALA A 64 -7.25 7.79 -13.42
CA ALA A 64 -7.05 9.12 -12.86
C ALA A 64 -6.50 9.02 -11.44
N ALA A 65 -7.06 8.12 -10.63
CA ALA A 65 -6.53 7.81 -9.30
C ALA A 65 -5.08 7.31 -9.38
N TRP A 66 -4.77 6.44 -10.34
CA TRP A 66 -3.39 5.98 -10.53
C TRP A 66 -2.43 7.11 -10.90
N THR A 67 -2.84 8.01 -11.80
CA THR A 67 -2.06 9.19 -12.18
C THR A 67 -1.76 10.07 -10.96
N ASP A 68 -2.79 10.33 -10.16
CA ASP A 68 -2.69 11.14 -8.95
C ASP A 68 -1.78 10.49 -7.88
N LEU A 69 -1.87 9.17 -7.69
CA LEU A 69 -0.98 8.43 -6.80
C LEU A 69 0.49 8.56 -7.23
N VAL A 70 0.78 8.38 -8.53
CA VAL A 70 2.14 8.49 -9.06
C VAL A 70 2.66 9.91 -8.91
N GLU A 71 1.86 10.92 -9.25
CA GLU A 71 2.22 12.33 -9.12
C GLU A 71 2.57 12.69 -7.67
N ARG A 72 1.70 12.33 -6.72
CA ARG A 72 1.87 12.67 -5.29
C ARG A 72 3.04 11.94 -4.63
N TYR A 73 3.28 10.67 -4.99
CA TYR A 73 4.20 9.83 -4.21
C TYR A 73 5.46 9.37 -4.96
N SER A 74 5.64 9.73 -6.24
CA SER A 74 6.88 9.43 -6.99
C SER A 74 8.15 9.86 -6.27
N THR A 75 8.20 11.09 -5.76
CA THR A 75 9.34 11.60 -4.99
C THR A 75 9.57 10.81 -3.70
N THR A 76 8.49 10.41 -3.00
CA THR A 76 8.58 9.61 -1.78
C THR A 76 9.15 8.23 -2.05
N VAL A 77 8.65 7.54 -3.09
CA VAL A 77 9.11 6.21 -3.47
C VAL A 77 10.57 6.25 -3.93
N ARG A 78 10.93 7.19 -4.82
CA ARG A 78 12.32 7.36 -5.30
C ARG A 78 13.28 7.67 -4.17
N SER A 79 12.92 8.60 -3.28
CA SER A 79 13.75 8.93 -2.11
C SER A 79 13.98 7.71 -1.22
N ALA A 80 12.92 6.95 -0.93
CA ALA A 80 13.04 5.73 -0.12
C ALA A 80 13.89 4.65 -0.81
N ALA A 81 13.74 4.50 -2.13
CA ALA A 81 14.49 3.52 -2.91
C ALA A 81 15.99 3.85 -2.91
N ARG A 82 16.36 5.12 -3.12
CA ARG A 82 17.76 5.59 -3.02
C ARG A 82 18.36 5.33 -1.64
N SER A 83 17.60 5.53 -0.57
CA SER A 83 18.10 5.23 0.78
C SER A 83 18.27 3.73 1.06
N ALA A 84 17.61 2.86 0.29
CA ALA A 84 17.65 1.41 0.48
C ALA A 84 18.59 0.68 -0.49
N ALA A 85 18.89 1.29 -1.65
CA ALA A 85 19.73 0.71 -2.69
C ALA A 85 21.20 1.13 -2.57
N GLY A 86 22.10 0.31 -3.14
CA GLY A 86 23.55 0.56 -3.11
C GLY A 86 24.06 1.55 -4.15
N ASN A 87 23.28 1.85 -5.19
CA ASN A 87 23.60 2.80 -6.26
C ASN A 87 22.30 3.30 -6.93
N GLU A 88 22.41 4.28 -7.85
CA GLU A 88 21.25 4.91 -8.49
C GLU A 88 20.50 3.96 -9.44
N ASP A 89 21.19 3.11 -10.19
CA ASP A 89 20.55 2.15 -11.10
C ASP A 89 19.66 1.17 -10.34
N ALA A 90 20.18 0.59 -9.24
CA ALA A 90 19.42 -0.28 -8.36
C ALA A 90 18.27 0.46 -7.66
N ALA A 91 18.41 1.76 -7.37
CA ALA A 91 17.35 2.56 -6.79
C ALA A 91 16.19 2.77 -7.77
N GLU A 92 16.49 3.03 -9.05
CA GLU A 92 15.49 3.20 -10.09
C GLU A 92 14.78 1.87 -10.40
N ASP A 93 15.52 0.77 -10.51
CA ASP A 93 14.94 -0.58 -10.68
C ASP A 93 14.02 -0.97 -9.51
N LEU A 94 14.43 -0.64 -8.27
CA LEU A 94 13.60 -0.85 -7.09
C LEU A 94 12.33 0.01 -7.14
N ALA A 95 12.43 1.29 -7.51
CA ALA A 95 11.28 2.18 -7.63
C ALA A 95 10.28 1.68 -8.70
N GLN A 96 10.77 1.26 -9.87
CA GLN A 96 9.93 0.68 -10.93
C GLN A 96 9.24 -0.60 -10.46
N SER A 97 9.98 -1.48 -9.77
CA SER A 97 9.42 -2.71 -9.18
C SER A 97 8.30 -2.40 -8.19
N ILE A 98 8.45 -1.36 -7.36
CA ILE A 98 7.41 -0.93 -6.43
C ILE A 98 6.15 -0.47 -7.16
N TRP A 99 6.29 0.35 -8.21
CA TRP A 99 5.13 0.79 -9.00
C TRP A 99 4.41 -0.38 -9.68
N ALA A 100 5.14 -1.37 -10.19
CA ALA A 100 4.55 -2.57 -10.77
C ALA A 100 3.76 -3.41 -9.75
N GLU A 101 4.29 -3.56 -8.52
CA GLU A 101 3.61 -4.26 -7.42
C GLU A 101 2.39 -3.49 -6.89
N LEU A 102 2.47 -2.16 -6.85
CA LEU A 102 1.34 -1.31 -6.46
C LEU A 102 0.22 -1.32 -7.50
N HIS A 103 0.56 -1.35 -8.80
CA HIS A 103 -0.42 -1.49 -9.87
C HIS A 103 -1.10 -2.86 -9.85
N GLY A 104 -0.46 -3.89 -9.29
CA GLY A 104 -1.02 -5.24 -9.23
C GLY A 104 -1.06 -5.91 -10.60
N LEU A 105 -0.03 -5.70 -11.44
CA LEU A 105 0.12 -6.35 -12.75
C LEU A 105 0.21 -7.89 -12.66
N ARG A 106 0.37 -8.45 -11.46
CA ARG A 106 0.32 -9.88 -11.20
C ARG A 106 -1.02 -10.26 -10.58
N LEU A 107 -1.50 -11.46 -10.88
CA LEU A 107 -2.68 -12.02 -10.22
C LEU A 107 -2.26 -12.81 -8.97
N ARG A 108 -3.08 -12.73 -7.93
CA ARG A 108 -3.01 -13.63 -6.76
C ARG A 108 -3.54 -15.01 -7.14
N LYS A 109 -3.32 -15.98 -6.25
CA LYS A 109 -3.84 -17.36 -6.40
C LYS A 109 -5.36 -17.44 -6.51
N ASP A 110 -6.08 -16.43 -6.03
CA ASP A 110 -7.54 -16.31 -6.12
C ASP A 110 -8.03 -15.57 -7.39
N GLY A 111 -7.12 -15.24 -8.32
CA GLY A 111 -7.44 -14.58 -9.58
C GLY A 111 -7.63 -13.06 -9.49
N ARG A 112 -7.46 -12.44 -8.31
CA ARG A 112 -7.57 -10.98 -8.15
C ARG A 112 -6.21 -10.28 -8.36
N PRO A 113 -6.17 -9.00 -8.76
CA PRO A 113 -4.93 -8.23 -8.79
C PRO A 113 -4.17 -8.30 -7.46
N ALA A 114 -2.88 -8.58 -7.54
CA ALA A 114 -1.95 -8.62 -6.40
C ALA A 114 -1.43 -7.23 -6.05
N SER A 115 -2.27 -6.19 -6.16
CA SER A 115 -1.88 -4.84 -5.80
C SER A 115 -1.50 -4.78 -4.32
N LYS A 116 -0.30 -4.27 -4.04
CA LYS A 116 0.13 -4.04 -2.66
C LYS A 116 -0.71 -2.97 -1.94
N LEU A 117 -1.37 -2.06 -2.68
CA LEU A 117 -2.30 -1.07 -2.10
C LEU A 117 -3.42 -1.76 -1.32
N ALA A 118 -3.73 -3.01 -1.68
CA ALA A 118 -4.67 -3.84 -0.96
C ALA A 118 -4.32 -4.13 0.51
N TYR A 119 -3.12 -3.76 0.96
CA TYR A 119 -2.68 -3.92 2.35
C TYR A 119 -2.56 -2.59 3.11
N TYR A 120 -2.75 -1.45 2.44
CA TYR A 120 -2.87 -0.18 3.13
C TYR A 120 -4.22 -0.11 3.85
N SER A 121 -4.20 0.24 5.14
CA SER A 121 -5.39 0.24 6.00
C SER A 121 -5.97 1.64 6.25
N GLY A 122 -5.34 2.69 5.73
CA GLY A 122 -5.68 4.07 6.10
C GLY A 122 -5.18 4.48 7.48
N ARG A 123 -4.55 3.58 8.27
CA ARG A 123 -3.88 3.95 9.51
C ARG A 123 -2.47 4.47 9.21
N GLY A 124 -2.21 5.70 9.65
CA GLY A 124 -0.99 6.42 9.29
C GLY A 124 -1.01 6.85 7.82
N SER A 125 -0.08 7.74 7.45
CA SER A 125 -0.02 8.29 6.09
C SER A 125 0.39 7.24 5.06
N LEU A 126 -0.14 7.35 3.84
CA LEU A 126 0.27 6.52 2.73
C LEU A 126 1.75 6.68 2.39
N ALA A 127 2.30 7.90 2.55
CA ALA A 127 3.74 8.14 2.39
C ALA A 127 4.58 7.29 3.36
N GLY A 128 4.20 7.22 4.64
CA GLY A 128 4.90 6.40 5.63
C GLY A 128 4.79 4.90 5.31
N TRP A 129 3.61 4.46 4.91
CA TRP A 129 3.40 3.08 4.48
C TRP A 129 4.22 2.73 3.23
N LEU A 130 4.28 3.60 2.23
CA LEU A 130 5.08 3.40 1.01
C LEU A 130 6.57 3.26 1.33
N ARG A 131 7.12 4.08 2.24
CA ARG A 131 8.52 3.94 2.69
C ARG A 131 8.77 2.55 3.28
N ALA A 132 7.84 2.04 4.10
CA ALA A 132 7.94 0.70 4.68
C ALA A 132 7.88 -0.40 3.61
N VAL A 133 7.01 -0.26 2.61
CA VAL A 133 6.91 -1.19 1.47
C VAL A 133 8.19 -1.22 0.66
N VAL A 134 8.80 -0.07 0.39
CA VAL A 134 10.11 0.02 -0.29
C VAL A 134 11.18 -0.70 0.50
N ALA A 135 11.30 -0.42 1.81
CA ALA A 135 12.28 -1.07 2.66
C ALA A 135 12.09 -2.60 2.69
N GLN A 136 10.85 -3.08 2.79
CA GLN A 136 10.54 -4.51 2.74
C GLN A 136 10.98 -5.14 1.42
N LEU A 137 10.67 -4.51 0.29
CA LEU A 137 11.04 -5.06 -1.02
C LEU A 137 12.55 -5.08 -1.23
N ALA A 138 13.27 -4.06 -0.76
CA ALA A 138 14.73 -4.01 -0.80
C ALA A 138 15.35 -5.19 -0.03
N VAL A 139 14.85 -5.47 1.19
CA VAL A 139 15.28 -6.63 1.99
C VAL A 139 14.97 -7.95 1.27
N ASP A 140 13.77 -8.07 0.70
CA ASP A 140 13.37 -9.28 -0.02
C ASP A 140 14.24 -9.54 -1.26
N GLN A 141 14.63 -8.50 -1.99
CA GLN A 141 15.55 -8.61 -3.13
C GLN A 141 16.96 -9.02 -2.67
N HIS A 142 17.50 -8.35 -1.65
CA HIS A 142 18.82 -8.68 -1.10
C HIS A 142 18.89 -10.15 -0.64
N ARG A 143 17.85 -10.63 0.07
CA ARG A 143 17.76 -12.03 0.50
C ARG A 143 17.69 -13.03 -0.65
N LYS A 144 17.05 -12.68 -1.77
CA LYS A 144 16.98 -13.54 -2.96
C LYS A 144 18.33 -13.63 -3.66
N SER A 145 19.01 -12.50 -3.86
CA SER A 145 20.33 -12.46 -4.50
C SER A 145 21.38 -13.22 -3.70
N ALA A 146 21.40 -13.07 -2.37
CA ALA A 146 22.32 -13.80 -1.51
C ALA A 146 22.16 -15.33 -1.62
N ARG A 147 20.92 -15.82 -1.75
CA ARG A 147 20.66 -17.26 -1.90
C ARG A 147 21.14 -17.81 -3.25
N LEU A 148 21.05 -17.02 -4.33
CA LEU A 148 21.51 -17.44 -5.66
C LEU A 148 23.02 -17.65 -5.68
N VAL A 149 23.78 -16.70 -5.10
CA VAL A 149 25.25 -16.79 -5.00
C VAL A 149 25.68 -18.06 -4.25
N GLN A 150 25.00 -18.40 -3.15
CA GLN A 150 25.30 -19.63 -2.40
C GLN A 150 25.05 -20.93 -3.20
N THR A 151 24.17 -20.90 -4.20
CA THR A 151 23.87 -22.12 -4.98
C THR A 151 24.86 -22.33 -6.12
N GLU A 152 25.55 -21.27 -6.56
CA GLU A 152 26.55 -21.33 -7.63
C GLU A 152 27.93 -21.79 -7.11
N ASP A 153 28.25 -21.52 -5.84
CA ASP A 153 29.51 -21.95 -5.19
C ASP A 153 29.52 -23.44 -4.76
N ASP A 154 28.34 -24.11 -4.76
CA ASP A 154 28.16 -25.52 -4.36
C ASP A 154 28.07 -26.50 -5.56
N ALA A 155 28.37 -26.06 -6.79
CA ALA A 155 28.28 -26.84 -8.04
C ALA A 155 29.64 -27.05 -8.73
#